data_AF-A0A382G037-F1
#
_entry.id   AF-A0A382G037-F1
#
_cell.length_a   1.000
_cell.length_b   1.000
_cell.length_c   1.000
_cell.angle_alpha   90.00
_cell.angle_beta   90.00
_cell.angle_gamma   90.00
#
_symmetry.space_group_name_H-M   'P 1'
#
loop_
_entity.id
_entity.type
_entity.pdbx_description
1 polymer ?
#
loop_
_entity_poly.entity_id
_entity_poly.type
_entity_poly.pdbx_seq_one_letter_code
_entity_poly.pdbx_strand_id
1 'polypeptide(L)'
;MSCYIKFNGWAGEDLNGTTARFAKIFRMDSGKASRAMRRIISNEDWQFQWPISDDQAKLAHSYCRWLGFDLKLIPTKPNKIKNEALSSSSVNPTKFAPELLNQLVELTANLSNAFTIALYKINLSGKTLTLRHYISLSANFNPETKIGFGKGLIGKVAKNKQLIIEENYKNISISIDFYQVKENLKSYLITPVIHENLEGVLFIDSKESYNFSTKQQKILSGLANQMAWHLNHERIFPLTNNAKYSEKIS
;
A
#
# COMPACT_ATOMS: atom_id res chain seq x y z
N MET A 1 6.32 -3.88 -19.45
CA MET A 1 5.76 -3.16 -20.62
C MET A 1 5.27 -1.81 -20.13
N SER A 2 4.69 -0.97 -21.00
CA SER A 2 4.12 0.31 -20.62
C SER A 2 2.67 0.44 -21.04
N CYS A 3 1.89 1.19 -20.27
CA CYS A 3 0.48 1.44 -20.56
C CYS A 3 0.11 2.89 -20.30
N TYR A 4 -0.95 3.33 -20.96
CA TYR A 4 -1.65 4.57 -20.63
C TYR A 4 -2.73 4.30 -19.58
N ILE A 5 -2.94 5.27 -18.68
CA ILE A 5 -4.09 5.27 -17.78
C ILE A 5 -5.16 6.21 -18.33
N LYS A 6 -6.38 5.71 -18.45
CA LYS A 6 -7.57 6.47 -18.80
C LYS A 6 -8.57 6.43 -17.65
N PHE A 7 -9.07 7.59 -17.23
CA PHE A 7 -10.09 7.75 -16.21
C PHE A 7 -11.43 8.07 -16.89
N ASN A 8 -12.49 7.34 -16.52
CA ASN A 8 -13.82 7.50 -17.12
C ASN A 8 -14.85 8.09 -16.14
N GLY A 9 -14.51 8.21 -14.86
CA GLY A 9 -15.43 8.77 -13.86
C GLY A 9 -14.86 8.75 -12.45
N TRP A 10 -15.57 9.41 -11.54
CA TRP A 10 -15.27 9.45 -10.11
C TRP A 10 -16.54 9.47 -9.27
N ALA A 11 -16.59 8.68 -8.20
CA ALA A 11 -17.73 8.55 -7.29
C ALA A 11 -17.35 8.69 -5.80
N GLY A 12 -16.28 9.43 -5.49
CA GLY A 12 -15.84 9.68 -4.12
C GLY A 12 -16.50 10.88 -3.44
N GLU A 13 -16.25 11.06 -2.14
CA GLU A 13 -16.86 12.11 -1.31
C GLU A 13 -15.91 13.29 -1.00
N ASP A 14 -14.59 13.05 -0.95
CA ASP A 14 -13.58 14.07 -0.64
C ASP A 14 -12.85 14.56 -1.90
N LEU A 15 -13.43 15.55 -2.58
CA LEU A 15 -12.85 16.10 -3.81
C LEU A 15 -11.46 16.73 -3.57
N ASN A 16 -11.29 17.48 -2.48
CA ASN A 16 -10.06 18.23 -2.25
C ASN A 16 -8.88 17.31 -1.90
N GLY A 17 -9.09 16.38 -0.96
CA GLY A 17 -8.06 15.40 -0.61
C GLY A 17 -7.77 14.44 -1.75
N THR A 18 -8.80 14.02 -2.51
CA THR A 18 -8.61 13.19 -3.71
C THR A 18 -7.82 13.93 -4.79
N THR A 19 -8.10 15.21 -5.04
CA THR A 19 -7.35 16.03 -5.99
C THR A 19 -5.88 16.15 -5.58
N ALA A 20 -5.60 16.33 -4.30
CA ALA A 20 -4.23 16.40 -3.78
C ALA A 20 -3.48 15.07 -3.96
N ARG A 21 -4.15 13.94 -3.68
CA ARG A 21 -3.60 12.60 -3.90
C ARG A 21 -3.35 12.33 -5.39
N PHE A 22 -4.31 12.69 -6.23
CA PHE A 22 -4.20 12.60 -7.69
C PHE A 22 -2.99 13.39 -8.22
N ALA A 23 -2.81 14.61 -7.74
CA ALA A 23 -1.64 15.44 -8.07
C ALA A 23 -0.33 14.73 -7.71
N LYS A 24 -0.26 14.14 -6.51
CA LYS A 24 0.92 13.41 -6.02
C LYS A 24 1.21 12.16 -6.85
N ILE A 25 0.20 11.32 -7.13
CA ILE A 25 0.34 10.08 -7.92
C ILE A 25 0.94 10.39 -9.30
N PHE A 26 0.35 11.36 -9.99
CA PHE A 26 0.72 11.69 -11.36
C PHE A 26 1.80 12.77 -11.45
N ARG A 27 2.42 13.11 -10.32
CA ARG A 27 3.51 14.10 -10.21
C ARG A 27 3.21 15.40 -10.96
N MET A 28 2.00 15.92 -10.78
CA MET A 28 1.54 17.14 -11.44
C MET A 28 1.25 18.24 -10.41
N ASP A 29 1.29 19.50 -10.87
CA ASP A 29 0.89 20.63 -10.02
C ASP A 29 -0.60 20.57 -9.68
N SER A 30 -0.97 21.21 -8.55
CA SER A 30 -2.34 21.23 -8.05
C SER A 30 -3.33 21.79 -9.07
N GLY A 31 -2.94 22.80 -9.86
CA GLY A 31 -3.79 23.38 -10.89
C GLY A 31 -4.09 22.41 -12.04
N LYS A 32 -3.09 21.66 -12.52
CA LYS A 32 -3.28 20.57 -13.49
C LYS A 32 -4.17 19.46 -12.92
N ALA A 33 -3.95 19.06 -11.68
CA ALA A 33 -4.77 18.05 -11.02
C ALA A 33 -6.23 18.49 -10.90
N SER A 34 -6.50 19.73 -10.46
CA SER A 34 -7.87 20.26 -10.38
C SER A 34 -8.57 20.36 -11.74
N ARG A 35 -7.83 20.64 -12.82
CA ARG A 35 -8.39 20.62 -14.18
C ARG A 35 -8.70 19.21 -14.64
N ALA A 36 -7.80 18.25 -14.39
CA ALA A 36 -8.03 16.84 -14.70
C ALA A 36 -9.24 16.30 -13.94
N MET A 37 -9.33 16.55 -12.64
CA MET A 37 -10.45 16.15 -11.79
C MET A 37 -11.79 16.70 -12.29
N ARG A 38 -11.86 17.97 -12.69
CA ARG A 38 -13.10 18.54 -13.25
C ARG A 38 -13.60 17.81 -14.49
N ARG A 39 -12.69 17.37 -15.37
CA ARG A 39 -13.05 16.58 -16.56
C ARG A 39 -13.60 15.21 -16.16
N ILE A 40 -12.88 14.52 -15.29
CA ILE A 40 -13.26 13.17 -14.80
C ILE A 40 -14.65 13.20 -14.13
N ILE A 41 -14.92 14.20 -13.29
CA ILE A 41 -16.23 14.36 -12.61
C ILE A 41 -17.36 14.67 -13.59
N SER A 42 -17.05 15.37 -14.68
CA SER A 42 -18.02 15.68 -15.75
C SER A 42 -18.22 14.49 -16.70
N ASN A 43 -17.73 13.29 -16.34
CA ASN A 43 -17.70 12.08 -17.17
C ASN A 43 -16.99 12.28 -18.51
N GLU A 44 -16.07 13.25 -18.58
CA GLU A 44 -15.16 13.37 -19.71
C GLU A 44 -13.98 12.42 -19.51
N ASP A 45 -13.71 11.62 -20.53
CA ASP A 45 -12.54 10.76 -20.58
C ASP A 45 -11.25 11.59 -20.41
N TRP A 46 -10.50 11.32 -19.34
CA TRP A 46 -9.18 11.93 -19.13
C TRP A 46 -8.08 10.88 -19.17
N GLN A 47 -7.11 11.06 -20.06
CA GLN A 47 -5.97 10.16 -20.20
C GLN A 47 -4.68 10.82 -19.73
N PHE A 48 -3.92 10.11 -18.91
CA PHE A 48 -2.57 10.52 -18.56
C PHE A 48 -1.67 10.45 -19.81
N GLN A 49 -0.99 11.56 -20.09
CA GLN A 49 -0.32 11.78 -21.38
C GLN A 49 0.94 10.93 -21.56
N TRP A 50 1.54 10.47 -20.46
CA TRP A 50 2.78 9.69 -20.50
C TRP A 50 2.51 8.21 -20.21
N PRO A 51 3.13 7.28 -20.97
CA PRO A 51 3.07 5.87 -20.64
C PRO A 51 3.82 5.63 -19.33
N ILE A 52 3.26 4.77 -18.47
CA ILE A 52 3.88 4.36 -17.20
C ILE A 52 4.22 2.86 -17.26
N SER A 53 5.14 2.39 -16.40
CA SER A 53 5.48 0.97 -16.35
C SER A 53 4.30 0.13 -15.83
N ASP A 54 4.23 -1.15 -16.20
CA ASP A 54 3.16 -2.04 -15.72
C ASP A 54 3.07 -2.11 -14.19
N ASP A 55 4.20 -2.06 -13.48
CA ASP A 55 4.21 -2.10 -12.01
C ASP A 55 3.65 -0.82 -11.41
N GLN A 56 4.01 0.34 -11.97
CA GLN A 56 3.40 1.62 -11.60
C GLN A 56 1.91 1.67 -11.95
N ALA A 57 1.51 1.03 -13.04
CA ALA A 57 0.13 0.98 -13.50
C ALA A 57 -0.76 0.12 -12.61
N LYS A 58 -0.28 -1.06 -12.19
CA LYS A 58 -0.99 -1.90 -11.23
C LYS A 58 -1.21 -1.16 -9.91
N LEU A 59 -0.17 -0.48 -9.44
CA LEU A 59 -0.24 0.27 -8.19
C LEU A 59 -1.21 1.46 -8.28
N ALA A 60 -1.10 2.25 -9.36
CA ALA A 60 -2.02 3.37 -9.62
C ALA A 60 -3.46 2.86 -9.79
N HIS A 61 -3.67 1.73 -10.44
CA HIS A 61 -4.99 1.15 -10.67
C HIS A 61 -5.68 0.78 -9.35
N SER A 62 -5.02 0.06 -8.44
CA SER A 62 -5.60 -0.29 -7.13
C SER A 62 -5.93 0.97 -6.32
N TYR A 63 -4.98 1.90 -6.23
CA TYR A 63 -5.14 3.09 -5.41
C TYR A 63 -6.23 4.04 -5.93
N CYS A 64 -6.26 4.29 -7.24
CA CYS A 64 -7.29 5.14 -7.83
C CYS A 64 -8.69 4.52 -7.74
N ARG A 65 -8.82 3.19 -7.90
CA ARG A 65 -10.12 2.51 -7.70
C ARG A 65 -10.62 2.70 -6.26
N TRP A 66 -9.73 2.62 -5.28
CA TRP A 66 -10.07 2.89 -3.87
C TRP A 66 -10.52 4.34 -3.64
N LEU A 67 -9.92 5.30 -4.34
CA LEU A 67 -10.35 6.72 -4.31
C LEU A 67 -11.69 6.97 -5.03
N GLY A 68 -12.35 5.93 -5.53
CA GLY A 68 -13.63 6.01 -6.22
C GLY A 68 -13.53 6.33 -7.70
N PHE A 69 -12.34 6.21 -8.32
CA PHE A 69 -12.19 6.39 -9.75
C PHE A 69 -12.58 5.14 -10.54
N ASP A 70 -13.29 5.34 -11.64
CA ASP A 70 -13.33 4.36 -12.73
C ASP A 70 -12.18 4.62 -13.71
N LEU A 71 -11.34 3.63 -13.93
CA LEU A 71 -10.17 3.76 -14.81
C LEU A 71 -9.88 2.48 -15.60
N LYS A 72 -9.23 2.66 -16.75
CA LYS A 72 -8.82 1.60 -17.68
C LYS A 72 -7.33 1.74 -17.98
N LEU A 73 -6.62 0.62 -17.95
CA LEU A 73 -5.23 0.53 -18.43
C LEU A 73 -5.25 0.17 -19.91
N ILE A 74 -4.61 0.99 -20.75
CA ILE A 74 -4.54 0.82 -22.19
C ILE A 74 -3.10 0.47 -22.58
N PRO A 75 -2.83 -0.77 -23.02
CA PRO A 75 -1.49 -1.16 -23.48
C PRO A 75 -1.06 -0.33 -24.69
N THR A 76 0.22 0.01 -24.80
CA THR A 76 0.78 0.79 -25.93
C THR A 76 0.95 -0.01 -27.24
N LYS A 77 0.66 -1.33 -27.23
CA LYS A 77 0.65 -2.36 -28.31
C LYS A 77 2.01 -2.80 -28.91
N PRO A 78 2.09 -4.03 -29.53
CA PRO A 78 1.14 -5.17 -29.46
C PRO A 78 1.78 -6.58 -29.29
N ASN A 79 1.16 -7.50 -28.51
CA ASN A 79 0.53 -8.68 -29.12
C ASN A 79 -0.42 -9.48 -28.19
N LYS A 80 -1.35 -10.14 -28.90
CA LYS A 80 -2.39 -11.11 -28.56
C LYS A 80 -2.04 -12.10 -27.45
N ILE A 81 -2.90 -12.17 -26.43
CA ILE A 81 -3.51 -13.42 -25.98
C ILE A 81 -4.99 -13.14 -25.70
N LYS A 82 -5.86 -13.83 -26.47
CA LYS A 82 -7.26 -14.04 -26.16
C LYS A 82 -7.36 -14.80 -24.84
N ASN A 83 -8.30 -14.44 -23.98
CA ASN A 83 -9.41 -15.33 -23.61
C ASN A 83 -10.33 -14.59 -22.63
N GLU A 84 -11.48 -14.20 -23.15
CA GLU A 84 -12.70 -14.11 -22.37
C GLU A 84 -13.07 -15.51 -21.89
N ALA A 85 -13.32 -15.64 -20.60
CA ALA A 85 -14.30 -16.59 -20.08
C ALA A 85 -14.94 -15.95 -18.85
N LEU A 86 -16.11 -15.36 -19.09
CA LEU A 86 -17.10 -15.11 -18.06
C LEU A 86 -17.44 -16.46 -17.41
N SER A 87 -17.26 -16.55 -16.09
CA SER A 87 -17.81 -17.64 -15.30
C SER A 87 -18.28 -17.05 -13.98
N SER A 88 -19.58 -16.82 -13.93
CA SER A 88 -20.36 -16.75 -12.69
C SER A 88 -20.13 -18.02 -11.88
N SER A 89 -19.55 -17.90 -10.69
CA SER A 89 -19.59 -18.99 -9.72
C SER A 89 -19.66 -18.43 -8.30
N SER A 90 -20.86 -18.57 -7.74
CA SER A 90 -21.17 -18.99 -6.38
C SER A 90 -20.25 -18.51 -5.25
N VAL A 91 -20.82 -17.66 -4.41
CA VAL A 91 -20.30 -17.29 -3.09
C VAL A 91 -20.16 -18.56 -2.24
N ASN A 92 -18.94 -19.07 -2.14
CA ASN A 92 -18.56 -20.01 -1.09
C ASN A 92 -18.01 -19.20 0.10
N PRO A 93 -18.62 -19.27 1.29
CA PRO A 93 -18.10 -18.58 2.47
C PRO A 93 -16.81 -19.27 2.95
N THR A 94 -15.85 -18.48 3.43
CA THR A 94 -14.52 -18.83 4.00
C THR A 94 -13.36 -19.14 3.05
N LYS A 95 -13.01 -18.17 2.20
CA LYS A 95 -11.62 -18.01 1.71
C LYS A 95 -11.02 -16.83 2.49
N PHE A 96 -10.04 -17.07 3.37
CA PHE A 96 -9.24 -15.98 3.96
C PHE A 96 -8.65 -15.19 2.79
N ALA A 97 -9.03 -13.93 2.66
CA ALA A 97 -8.80 -13.14 1.46
C ALA A 97 -7.54 -12.29 1.67
N PRO A 98 -6.39 -12.58 1.01
CA PRO A 98 -5.28 -11.64 0.85
C PRO A 98 -5.76 -10.22 0.50
N GLU A 99 -6.91 -10.12 -0.14
CA GLU A 99 -7.61 -8.90 -0.51
C GLU A 99 -8.01 -8.04 0.71
N LEU A 100 -8.44 -8.63 1.84
CA LEU A 100 -8.86 -7.84 3.01
C LEU A 100 -7.67 -7.17 3.71
N LEU A 101 -6.53 -7.86 3.82
CA LEU A 101 -5.32 -7.27 4.37
C LEU A 101 -4.81 -6.13 3.48
N ASN A 102 -4.88 -6.30 2.16
CA ASN A 102 -4.56 -5.24 1.21
C ASN A 102 -5.50 -4.04 1.40
N GLN A 103 -6.82 -4.27 1.51
CA GLN A 103 -7.81 -3.21 1.77
C GLN A 103 -7.56 -2.46 3.09
N LEU A 104 -7.14 -3.14 4.15
CA LEU A 104 -6.76 -2.49 5.41
C LEU A 104 -5.55 -1.57 5.24
N VAL A 105 -4.53 -2.03 4.53
CA VAL A 105 -3.34 -1.20 4.24
C VAL A 105 -3.71 -0.01 3.36
N GLU A 106 -4.54 -0.22 2.34
CA GLU A 106 -5.09 0.84 1.50
C GLU A 106 -5.89 1.87 2.31
N LEU A 107 -6.84 1.43 3.14
CA LEU A 107 -7.60 2.30 4.04
C LEU A 107 -6.67 3.12 4.95
N THR A 108 -5.65 2.47 5.50
CA THR A 108 -4.68 3.11 6.39
C THR A 108 -3.86 4.17 5.66
N ALA A 109 -3.40 3.87 4.44
CA ALA A 109 -2.68 4.81 3.58
C ALA A 109 -3.45 6.12 3.41
N ASN A 110 -4.76 5.99 3.23
CA ASN A 110 -5.63 7.09 2.95
C ASN A 110 -6.00 7.88 4.20
N LEU A 111 -6.30 7.21 5.31
CA LEU A 111 -6.51 7.91 6.57
C LEU A 111 -5.29 8.72 6.99
N SER A 112 -4.09 8.24 6.67
CA SER A 112 -2.83 8.90 7.02
C SER A 112 -2.24 9.77 5.91
N ASN A 113 -2.94 10.08 4.80
CA ASN A 113 -2.38 10.84 3.68
C ASN A 113 -0.97 10.36 3.25
N ALA A 114 -0.75 9.04 3.24
CA ALA A 114 0.57 8.46 3.09
C ALA A 114 1.18 8.80 1.73
N PHE A 115 2.46 9.18 1.72
CA PHE A 115 3.27 9.17 0.51
C PHE A 115 3.74 7.75 0.19
N THR A 116 4.12 7.01 1.23
CA THR A 116 4.33 5.56 1.21
C THR A 116 3.76 4.92 2.46
N ILE A 117 3.04 3.81 2.29
CA ILE A 117 2.74 2.84 3.33
C ILE A 117 3.30 1.49 2.92
N ALA A 118 3.93 0.78 3.86
CA ALA A 118 4.50 -0.54 3.60
C ALA A 118 4.27 -1.44 4.81
N LEU A 119 3.53 -2.52 4.61
CA LEU A 119 3.35 -3.59 5.57
C LEU A 119 4.37 -4.68 5.31
N TYR A 120 5.31 -4.84 6.24
CA TYR A 120 6.28 -5.92 6.25
C TYR A 120 5.80 -7.03 7.17
N LYS A 121 5.96 -8.28 6.76
CA LYS A 121 5.71 -9.47 7.58
C LYS A 121 7.01 -10.17 7.95
N ILE A 122 7.01 -10.86 9.08
CA ILE A 122 8.14 -11.70 9.48
C ILE A 122 8.19 -12.95 8.59
N ASN A 123 9.39 -13.33 8.17
CA ASN A 123 9.65 -14.62 7.53
C ASN A 123 9.68 -15.75 8.58
N LEU A 124 9.24 -16.96 8.24
CA LEU A 124 9.23 -18.16 9.09
C LEU A 124 10.57 -18.46 9.81
N SER A 125 11.71 -18.02 9.26
CA SER A 125 13.02 -18.12 9.91
C SER A 125 13.23 -17.16 11.10
N GLY A 126 12.30 -16.22 11.33
CA GLY A 126 12.26 -15.33 12.50
C GLY A 126 13.29 -14.19 12.53
N LYS A 127 14.07 -13.98 11.46
CA LYS A 127 15.22 -13.04 11.48
C LYS A 127 15.14 -11.90 10.46
N THR A 128 14.18 -11.95 9.54
CA THR A 128 14.02 -10.96 8.47
C THR A 128 12.56 -10.61 8.25
N LEU A 129 12.35 -9.40 7.78
CA LEU A 129 11.09 -8.86 7.31
C LEU A 129 11.08 -8.85 5.79
N THR A 130 9.95 -9.28 5.22
CA THR A 130 9.68 -9.24 3.78
C THR A 130 8.41 -8.45 3.52
N LEU A 131 8.38 -7.68 2.43
CA LEU A 131 7.23 -6.87 2.08
C LEU A 131 5.99 -7.76 1.81
N ARG A 132 4.86 -7.43 2.42
CA ARG A 132 3.58 -8.13 2.21
C ARG A 132 2.63 -7.34 1.34
N HIS A 133 2.51 -6.04 1.58
CA HIS A 133 1.71 -5.14 0.77
C HIS A 133 2.19 -3.71 0.96
N TYR A 134 2.03 -2.87 -0.05
CA TYR A 134 2.46 -1.47 0.00
C TYR A 134 1.67 -0.60 -0.98
N ILE A 135 1.70 0.69 -0.69
CA ILE A 135 1.36 1.74 -1.65
C ILE A 135 2.44 2.80 -1.52
N SER A 136 3.05 3.17 -2.63
CA SER A 136 4.08 4.20 -2.66
C SER A 136 3.90 5.11 -3.88
N LEU A 137 4.01 6.40 -3.66
CA LEU A 137 4.06 7.41 -4.73
C LEU A 137 5.52 7.76 -5.12
N SER A 138 6.50 7.10 -4.51
CA SER A 138 7.90 7.25 -4.86
C SER A 138 8.29 6.29 -5.98
N ALA A 139 8.94 6.83 -7.02
CA ALA A 139 9.60 6.03 -8.04
C ALA A 139 10.89 5.35 -7.52
N ASN A 140 11.37 5.74 -6.33
CA ASN A 140 12.59 5.23 -5.72
C ASN A 140 12.31 4.11 -4.71
N PHE A 141 11.05 3.70 -4.53
CA PHE A 141 10.66 2.63 -3.63
C PHE A 141 11.06 1.26 -4.22
N ASN A 142 11.82 0.49 -3.45
CA ASN A 142 12.24 -0.86 -3.82
C ASN A 142 11.42 -1.92 -3.07
N PRO A 143 10.46 -2.59 -3.74
CA PRO A 143 9.59 -3.58 -3.10
C PRO A 143 10.33 -4.88 -2.71
N GLU A 144 11.50 -5.15 -3.29
CA GLU A 144 12.30 -6.36 -3.04
C GLU A 144 13.18 -6.25 -1.78
N THR A 145 13.11 -5.13 -1.07
CA THR A 145 13.96 -4.87 0.10
C THR A 145 13.63 -5.83 1.23
N LYS A 146 14.63 -6.61 1.68
CA LYS A 146 14.55 -7.45 2.87
C LYS A 146 15.22 -6.74 4.04
N ILE A 147 14.55 -6.71 5.19
CA ILE A 147 15.00 -5.94 6.35
C ILE A 147 15.34 -6.88 7.49
N GLY A 148 16.58 -6.85 7.95
CA GLY A 148 17.01 -7.61 9.13
C GLY A 148 16.55 -6.94 10.43
N PHE A 149 16.31 -7.75 11.46
CA PHE A 149 15.97 -7.20 12.78
C PHE A 149 17.12 -6.34 13.33
N GLY A 150 16.79 -5.17 13.86
CA GLY A 150 17.74 -4.15 14.32
C GLY A 150 18.44 -3.35 13.21
N LYS A 151 18.17 -3.63 11.92
CA LYS A 151 18.74 -2.88 10.79
C LYS A 151 17.77 -1.77 10.35
N GLY A 152 18.30 -0.57 10.15
CA GLY A 152 17.51 0.60 9.80
C GLY A 152 16.43 0.95 10.84
N LEU A 153 15.51 1.83 10.49
CA LEU A 153 14.42 2.22 11.40
C LEU A 153 13.38 1.10 11.55
N ILE A 154 13.04 0.44 10.45
CA ILE A 154 12.03 -0.63 10.42
C ILE A 154 12.50 -1.85 11.21
N GLY A 155 13.75 -2.27 11.03
CA GLY A 155 14.31 -3.37 11.81
C GLY A 155 14.49 -3.02 13.29
N LYS A 156 14.77 -1.76 13.65
CA LYS A 156 14.78 -1.33 15.06
C LYS A 156 13.40 -1.50 15.71
N VAL A 157 12.32 -1.11 15.02
CA VAL A 157 10.95 -1.36 15.50
C VAL A 157 10.67 -2.85 15.64
N ALA A 158 11.10 -3.68 14.68
CA ALA A 158 10.95 -5.13 14.78
C ALA A 158 11.68 -5.72 16.01
N LYS A 159 12.90 -5.25 16.28
CA LYS A 159 13.70 -5.74 17.42
C LYS A 159 13.14 -5.29 18.76
N ASN A 160 12.77 -4.02 18.87
CA ASN A 160 12.44 -3.40 20.15
C ASN A 160 10.93 -3.41 20.44
N LYS A 161 10.09 -3.69 19.43
CA LYS A 161 8.62 -3.64 19.51
C LYS A 161 8.10 -2.28 20.00
N GLN A 162 8.78 -1.20 19.60
CA GLN A 162 8.46 0.16 20.00
C GLN A 162 8.09 1.02 18.79
N LEU A 163 7.02 1.80 18.92
CA LEU A 163 6.60 2.80 17.95
C LEU A 163 7.70 3.86 17.78
N ILE A 164 8.01 4.20 16.53
CA ILE A 164 8.81 5.38 16.19
C ILE A 164 7.90 6.35 15.44
N ILE A 165 7.89 7.61 15.86
CA ILE A 165 7.13 8.68 15.23
C ILE A 165 8.03 9.92 15.11
N GLU A 166 7.95 10.58 13.97
CA GLU A 166 8.55 11.87 13.71
C GLU A 166 7.55 12.72 12.91
N GLU A 167 7.24 13.91 13.43
CA GLU A 167 6.16 14.78 12.91
C GLU A 167 6.70 16.04 12.22
N ASN A 168 7.94 16.44 12.51
CA ASN A 168 8.55 17.63 11.93
C ASN A 168 10.02 17.37 11.60
N TYR A 169 10.24 16.47 10.65
CA TYR A 169 11.57 16.14 10.21
C TYR A 169 12.17 17.29 9.40
N LYS A 170 13.08 18.06 10.03
CA LYS A 170 13.73 19.24 9.43
C LYS A 170 15.00 18.91 8.64
N ASN A 171 15.50 17.68 8.73
CA ASN A 171 16.71 17.26 8.04
C ASN A 171 16.36 16.75 6.63
N ILE A 172 17.09 17.19 5.61
CA ILE A 172 16.68 17.05 4.20
C ILE A 172 16.68 15.60 3.71
N SER A 173 17.28 14.64 4.44
CA SER A 173 17.58 13.35 3.83
C SER A 173 17.76 12.18 4.83
N ILE A 174 16.65 11.61 5.32
CA ILE A 174 16.68 10.31 6.01
C ILE A 174 16.82 9.20 4.97
N SER A 175 17.68 8.22 5.24
CA SER A 175 17.73 6.98 4.47
C SER A 175 16.77 5.98 5.08
N ILE A 176 15.66 5.69 4.38
CA ILE A 176 14.84 4.51 4.67
C ILE A 176 15.32 3.39 3.77
N ASP A 177 15.49 2.19 4.33
CA ASP A 177 16.19 1.07 3.68
C ASP A 177 15.67 0.71 2.28
N PHE A 178 14.37 0.93 2.03
CA PHE A 178 13.74 0.61 0.76
C PHE A 178 13.76 1.76 -0.26
N TYR A 179 14.24 2.96 0.09
CA TYR A 179 14.37 4.06 -0.88
C TYR A 179 15.77 4.04 -1.50
N GLN A 180 15.83 3.85 -2.82
CA GLN A 180 17.08 3.86 -3.59
C GLN A 180 17.76 5.24 -3.58
N VAL A 181 16.96 6.29 -3.48
CA VAL A 181 17.40 7.68 -3.37
C VAL A 181 16.65 8.32 -2.21
N LYS A 182 17.31 9.22 -1.47
CA LYS A 182 16.71 9.88 -0.31
C LYS A 182 15.47 10.69 -0.71
N GLU A 183 14.37 10.46 0.01
CA GLU A 183 13.12 11.17 -0.18
C GLU A 183 13.03 12.35 0.81
N ASN A 184 12.55 13.50 0.33
CA ASN A 184 12.25 14.65 1.19
C ASN A 184 10.95 14.41 1.97
N LEU A 185 11.02 13.61 3.04
CA LEU A 185 9.92 13.28 3.93
C LEU A 185 9.78 14.33 5.03
N LYS A 186 8.55 14.67 5.42
CA LYS A 186 8.29 15.63 6.51
C LYS A 186 7.85 14.97 7.81
N SER A 187 7.22 13.80 7.71
CA SER A 187 6.83 12.99 8.86
C SER A 187 6.85 11.51 8.49
N TYR A 188 7.00 10.65 9.50
CA TYR A 188 6.84 9.21 9.38
C TYR A 188 6.41 8.58 10.71
N LEU A 189 5.73 7.44 10.60
CA LEU A 189 5.29 6.59 11.69
C LEU A 189 5.65 5.14 11.37
N ILE A 190 6.31 4.47 12.29
CA ILE A 190 6.72 3.07 12.16
C ILE A 190 6.24 2.33 13.40
N THR A 191 5.24 1.48 13.22
CA THR A 191 4.61 0.75 14.34
C THR A 191 4.84 -0.75 14.20
N PRO A 192 5.13 -1.46 15.30
CA PRO A 192 5.08 -2.92 15.26
C PRO A 192 3.63 -3.37 15.03
N VAL A 193 3.47 -4.49 14.34
CA VAL A 193 2.18 -5.13 14.07
C VAL A 193 2.16 -6.41 14.89
N ILE A 194 1.41 -6.39 16.01
CA ILE A 194 1.48 -7.40 17.07
C ILE A 194 0.09 -8.00 17.29
N HIS A 195 0.01 -9.34 17.27
CA HIS A 195 -1.15 -10.08 17.75
C HIS A 195 -0.78 -10.68 19.12
N GLU A 196 -0.34 -11.93 19.15
CA GLU A 196 0.30 -12.55 20.34
C GLU A 196 1.81 -12.33 20.31
N ASN A 197 2.39 -12.48 19.11
CA ASN A 197 3.78 -12.19 18.83
C ASN A 197 3.88 -11.02 17.85
N LEU A 198 5.11 -10.55 17.61
CA LEU A 198 5.33 -9.67 16.47
C LEU A 198 5.00 -10.47 15.22
N GLU A 199 4.11 -9.95 14.38
CA GLU A 199 3.77 -10.55 13.08
C GLU A 199 4.38 -9.75 11.92
N GLY A 200 4.68 -8.47 12.16
CA GLY A 200 5.20 -7.56 11.15
C GLY A 200 5.54 -6.17 11.66
N VAL A 201 5.81 -5.26 10.72
CA VAL A 201 6.00 -3.83 10.96
C VAL A 201 5.26 -3.05 9.88
N LEU A 202 4.50 -2.04 10.31
CA LEU A 202 3.84 -1.10 9.42
C LEU A 202 4.62 0.20 9.39
N PHE A 203 5.05 0.59 8.20
CA PHE A 203 5.72 1.85 7.93
C PHE A 203 4.77 2.79 7.19
N ILE A 204 4.71 4.06 7.60
CA ILE A 204 3.94 5.12 6.94
C ILE A 204 4.81 6.38 6.89
N ASP A 205 4.95 7.01 5.73
CA ASP A 205 5.55 8.35 5.61
C ASP A 205 4.64 9.35 4.92
N SER A 206 4.96 10.64 5.04
CA SER A 206 4.23 11.72 4.40
C SER A 206 5.14 12.89 3.98
N LYS A 207 4.66 13.64 2.97
CA LYS A 207 5.21 14.93 2.55
C LYS A 207 4.63 16.11 3.35
N GLU A 208 3.79 15.82 4.35
CA GLU A 208 3.17 16.79 5.26
C GLU A 208 3.73 16.62 6.68
N SER A 209 3.91 17.72 7.40
CA SER A 209 4.31 17.71 8.81
C SER A 209 3.07 17.59 9.70
N TYR A 210 3.24 17.06 10.93
CA TYR A 210 2.20 16.96 11.95
C TYR A 210 0.97 16.15 11.50
N ASN A 211 1.23 15.05 10.80
CA ASN A 211 0.22 14.24 10.14
C ASN A 211 -0.28 13.08 11.05
N PHE A 212 0.40 12.83 12.16
CA PHE A 212 0.16 11.73 13.08
C PHE A 212 -0.21 12.24 14.48
N SER A 213 -1.27 13.05 14.57
CA SER A 213 -1.85 13.48 15.86
C SER A 213 -2.16 12.30 16.79
N THR A 214 -2.33 12.54 18.09
CA THR A 214 -2.67 11.48 19.07
C THR A 214 -3.95 10.73 18.71
N LYS A 215 -4.96 11.42 18.16
CA LYS A 215 -6.17 10.80 17.62
C LYS A 215 -5.84 9.89 16.44
N GLN A 216 -5.02 10.37 15.50
CA GLN A 216 -4.61 9.61 14.34
C GLN A 216 -3.82 8.35 14.73
N GLN A 217 -2.87 8.47 15.67
CA GLN A 217 -2.09 7.34 16.17
C GLN A 217 -2.98 6.23 16.76
N LYS A 218 -4.04 6.58 17.51
CA LYS A 218 -5.00 5.60 18.04
C LYS A 218 -5.74 4.85 16.93
N ILE A 219 -6.17 5.55 15.89
CA ILE A 219 -6.84 4.95 14.72
C ILE A 219 -5.87 4.01 14.00
N LEU A 220 -4.65 4.48 13.71
CA LEU A 220 -3.63 3.70 13.02
C LEU A 220 -3.21 2.46 13.82
N SER A 221 -3.11 2.57 15.15
CA SER A 221 -2.85 1.44 16.04
C SER A 221 -3.98 0.40 15.99
N GLY A 222 -5.25 0.84 16.00
CA GLY A 222 -6.40 -0.05 15.83
C GLY A 222 -6.37 -0.81 14.50
N LEU A 223 -6.02 -0.14 13.41
CA LEU A 223 -5.87 -0.76 12.09
C LEU A 223 -4.68 -1.73 12.05
N ALA A 224 -3.54 -1.36 12.64
CA ALA A 224 -2.38 -2.23 12.76
C ALA A 224 -2.70 -3.52 13.54
N ASN A 225 -3.52 -3.45 14.59
CA ASN A 225 -3.96 -4.63 15.33
C ASN A 225 -4.83 -5.57 14.47
N GLN A 226 -5.72 -5.02 13.63
CA GLN A 226 -6.48 -5.84 12.68
C GLN A 226 -5.57 -6.50 11.64
N MET A 227 -4.58 -5.76 11.12
CA MET A 227 -3.57 -6.31 10.22
C MET A 227 -2.79 -7.46 10.87
N ALA A 228 -2.48 -7.34 12.17
CA ALA A 228 -1.76 -8.36 12.92
C ALA A 228 -2.53 -9.68 12.98
N TRP A 229 -3.84 -9.61 13.22
CA TRP A 229 -4.71 -10.78 13.18
C TRP A 229 -4.62 -11.48 11.82
N HIS A 230 -4.76 -10.74 10.71
CA HIS A 230 -4.67 -11.32 9.36
C HIS A 230 -3.28 -11.89 9.04
N LEU A 231 -2.20 -11.21 9.41
CA LEU A 231 -0.83 -11.73 9.22
C LEU A 231 -0.60 -13.04 9.99
N ASN A 232 -1.08 -13.12 11.23
CA ASN A 232 -0.98 -14.33 12.03
C ASN A 232 -1.72 -15.50 11.36
N HIS A 233 -2.92 -15.26 10.79
CA HIS A 233 -3.68 -16.28 10.07
C HIS A 233 -2.96 -16.74 8.80
N GLU A 234 -2.37 -15.83 8.02
CA GLU A 234 -1.55 -16.19 6.85
C GLU A 234 -0.35 -17.07 7.23
N ARG A 235 0.25 -16.84 8.40
CA ARG A 235 1.39 -17.62 8.91
C ARG A 235 0.98 -19.02 9.38
N ILE A 236 -0.16 -19.15 10.06
CA ILE A 236 -0.62 -20.40 10.69
C ILE A 236 -1.30 -21.35 9.68
N PHE A 237 -2.06 -20.81 8.71
CA PHE A 237 -2.88 -21.63 7.81
C PHE A 237 -2.12 -22.71 7.03
N PRO A 238 -0.90 -22.47 6.51
CA PRO A 238 -0.11 -23.52 5.87
C PRO A 238 0.37 -24.61 6.85
N LEU A 239 0.62 -24.25 8.11
CA LEU A 239 1.14 -25.17 9.14
C LEU A 239 0.07 -26.15 9.61
N THR A 240 -1.17 -25.69 9.79
CA THR A 240 -2.29 -26.51 10.26
C THR A 240 -2.83 -27.46 9.20
N ASN A 241 -2.80 -27.07 7.91
CA ASN A 241 -3.17 -27.98 6.83
C ASN A 241 -2.17 -29.12 6.67
N ASN A 242 -0.87 -28.86 6.81
CA ASN A 242 0.14 -29.92 6.71
C ASN A 242 0.06 -30.92 7.88
N ALA A 243 -0.24 -30.47 9.10
CA ALA A 243 -0.41 -31.35 10.26
C ALA A 243 -1.62 -32.30 10.13
N LYS A 244 -2.73 -31.83 9.53
CA LYS A 244 -3.91 -32.67 9.26
C LYS A 244 -3.67 -33.75 8.19
N TYR A 245 -2.71 -33.55 7.29
CA TYR A 245 -2.31 -34.57 6.32
C TYR A 245 -1.40 -35.65 6.92
N SER A 246 -0.55 -35.32 7.91
CA SER A 246 0.29 -36.31 8.59
C SER A 246 -0.48 -37.23 9.55
N GLU A 247 -1.53 -36.74 10.20
CA GLU A 247 -2.39 -37.56 11.08
C GLU A 247 -3.32 -38.52 10.33
N LYS A 248 -3.52 -38.32 9.01
CA LYS A 248 -4.33 -39.22 8.17
C LYS A 248 -3.55 -40.37 7.53
N ILE A 249 -2.23 -40.36 7.66
CA ILE A 249 -1.31 -41.34 7.05
C ILE A 249 -0.65 -42.22 8.13
N SER A 250 -0.92 -41.95 9.40
CA SER A 250 -0.48 -42.76 10.56
C SER A 250 -1.65 -43.61 11.06
#